data_AF-A0ABD6D894-F1
#
_entry.id   AF-A0ABD6D894-F1
#
_cell.length_a   1.000
_cell.length_b   1.000
_cell.length_c   1.000
_cell.angle_alpha   90.00
_cell.angle_beta   90.00
_cell.angle_gamma   90.00
#
_symmetry.space_group_name_H-M   'P 1'
#
loop_
_entity.id
_entity.type
_entity.pdbx_description
1 polymer ?
#
loop_
_entity_poly.entity_id
_entity_poly.type
_entity_poly.pdbx_seq_one_letter_code
_entity_poly.pdbx_strand_id
1 'polypeptide(L)'
;MTDHDRPDSDDFDDDDDEEYEVDRVVSREVGAATLRRLADGIATGEVGFTGDDAMTVAVPSQFELEVEYEESDDEAELEVELEWPLVDGEPEVVDASDGADAEDEAAADTADDAAADTEAVDAEALDVEGVVGIAAPASKAQFELYQDRASEWRWRLVHNNGNIIADSGEGYSRKATARKGLESVMRNASGASVVEDVD
;
A
#
# COMPACT_ATOMS: atom_id res chain seq x y z
N MET A 1 61.67 -6.32 6.52
CA MET A 1 60.75 -7.04 5.61
C MET A 1 59.43 -7.10 6.33
N THR A 2 58.50 -6.28 5.86
CA THR A 2 57.13 -6.18 6.32
C THR A 2 56.32 -7.25 5.61
N ASP A 3 55.51 -8.01 6.34
CA ASP A 3 54.37 -8.79 5.82
C ASP A 3 53.54 -9.17 7.07
N HIS A 4 52.59 -8.32 7.49
CA HIS A 4 51.18 -8.23 7.05
C HIS A 4 50.35 -9.44 7.51
N ASP A 5 50.22 -9.56 8.83
CA ASP A 5 49.11 -10.29 9.45
C ASP A 5 47.86 -9.42 9.26
N ARG A 6 47.04 -9.83 8.30
CA ARG A 6 45.77 -9.19 7.94
C ARG A 6 44.69 -9.97 8.67
N PRO A 7 43.94 -9.40 9.63
CA PRO A 7 42.78 -10.08 10.17
C PRO A 7 41.73 -10.19 9.07
N ASP A 8 41.13 -11.39 8.98
CA ASP A 8 39.93 -11.69 8.21
C ASP A 8 38.91 -10.54 8.36
N SER A 9 38.41 -10.08 7.23
CA SER A 9 37.29 -9.14 7.19
C SER A 9 36.05 -9.92 7.56
N ASP A 10 35.56 -9.69 8.77
CA ASP A 10 34.22 -10.08 9.20
C ASP A 10 33.20 -9.52 8.19
N ASP A 11 32.43 -10.43 7.58
CA ASP A 11 31.15 -10.16 6.93
C ASP A 11 30.30 -9.31 7.91
N PHE A 12 30.11 -8.04 7.58
CA PHE A 12 29.00 -7.24 8.11
C PHE A 12 27.89 -7.30 7.07
N ASP A 13 27.14 -8.40 7.08
CA ASP A 13 25.79 -8.46 6.52
C ASP A 13 24.86 -8.52 7.74
N ASP A 14 24.62 -7.35 8.31
CA ASP A 14 23.59 -7.09 9.31
C ASP A 14 22.72 -5.98 8.70
N ASP A 15 22.05 -6.30 7.59
CA ASP A 15 20.82 -5.62 7.20
C ASP A 15 19.74 -6.15 8.16
N ASP A 16 19.83 -5.74 9.43
CA ASP A 16 18.73 -5.84 10.38
C ASP A 16 17.75 -4.74 9.95
N ASP A 17 16.70 -5.11 9.23
CA ASP A 17 15.54 -4.25 9.03
C ASP A 17 14.97 -3.93 10.44
N GLU A 18 15.50 -2.88 11.07
CA GLU A 18 15.19 -2.49 12.45
C GLU A 18 13.72 -2.00 12.53
N GLU A 19 12.80 -2.94 12.70
CA GLU A 19 11.40 -2.67 12.97
C GLU A 19 11.26 -2.09 14.39
N TYR A 20 10.92 -0.80 14.48
CA TYR A 20 10.70 -0.13 15.75
C TYR A 20 9.29 -0.41 16.28
N GLU A 21 9.16 -1.37 17.19
CA GLU A 21 7.90 -1.68 17.88
C GLU A 21 7.87 -1.11 19.31
N VAL A 22 6.77 -0.47 19.70
CA VAL A 22 6.55 0.04 21.06
C VAL A 22 5.20 -0.43 21.58
N ASP A 23 5.20 -1.52 22.34
CA ASP A 23 4.02 -1.97 23.07
C ASP A 23 3.95 -1.29 24.45
N ARG A 24 2.93 -0.47 24.68
CA ARG A 24 2.62 0.03 26.03
C ARG A 24 1.18 0.43 26.19
N VAL A 25 0.61 0.08 27.35
CA VAL A 25 -0.69 0.59 27.78
C VAL A 25 -0.51 2.01 28.32
N VAL A 26 -1.13 2.99 27.67
CA VAL A 26 -1.11 4.40 28.06
C VAL A 26 -2.50 4.94 28.36
N SER A 27 -2.58 6.05 29.10
CA SER A 27 -3.83 6.78 29.25
C SER A 27 -4.20 7.49 27.94
N ARG A 28 -5.49 7.81 27.75
CA ARG A 28 -5.97 8.59 26.59
C ARG A 28 -5.23 9.92 26.44
N GLU A 29 -4.91 10.57 27.56
CA GLU A 29 -4.19 11.85 27.56
C GLU A 29 -2.74 11.70 27.06
N VAL A 30 -2.05 10.64 27.50
CA VAL A 30 -0.68 10.33 27.06
C VAL A 30 -0.68 9.90 25.60
N GLY A 31 -1.59 9.02 25.18
CA GLY A 31 -1.73 8.62 23.78
C GLY A 31 -1.98 9.81 22.85
N ALA A 32 -2.91 10.71 23.23
CA ALA A 32 -3.17 11.93 22.47
C ALA A 32 -1.96 12.88 22.44
N ALA A 33 -1.15 12.94 23.50
CA ALA A 33 0.07 13.74 23.50
C ALA A 33 1.12 13.16 22.52
N THR A 34 1.26 11.84 22.46
CA THR A 34 2.15 11.16 21.50
C THR A 34 1.72 11.43 20.06
N LEU A 35 0.43 11.25 19.75
CA LEU A 35 -0.09 11.50 18.39
C LEU A 35 0.08 12.96 17.96
N ARG A 36 -0.09 13.92 18.87
CA ARG A 36 0.17 15.34 18.57
C ARG A 36 1.64 15.58 18.26
N ARG A 37 2.56 14.98 19.01
CA ARG A 37 3.99 15.10 18.74
C ARG A 37 4.35 14.53 17.37
N LEU A 38 3.77 13.38 16.99
CA LEU A 38 3.94 12.81 15.65
C LEU A 38 3.42 13.79 14.58
N ALA A 39 2.21 14.33 14.77
CA ALA A 39 1.62 15.29 13.85
C ALA A 39 2.44 16.58 13.71
N ASP A 40 2.97 17.12 14.82
CA ASP A 40 3.87 18.27 14.80
C ASP A 40 5.16 17.95 14.04
N GLY A 41 5.73 16.76 14.25
CA GLY A 41 6.92 16.30 13.54
C GLY A 41 6.71 16.21 12.03
N ILE A 42 5.64 15.53 11.62
CA ILE A 42 5.21 15.43 10.22
C ILE A 42 5.03 16.82 9.59
N ALA A 43 4.36 17.74 10.29
CA ALA A 43 4.16 19.10 9.81
C ALA A 43 5.47 19.90 9.65
N THR A 44 6.51 19.55 10.41
CA THR A 44 7.85 20.16 10.30
C THR A 44 8.80 19.39 9.38
N GLY A 45 8.39 18.23 8.85
CA GLY A 45 9.19 17.36 7.99
C GLY A 45 10.18 16.45 8.74
N GLU A 46 10.07 16.34 10.07
CA GLU A 46 10.97 15.52 10.88
C GLU A 46 10.24 14.95 12.11
N VAL A 47 10.21 13.62 12.24
CA VAL A 47 9.62 12.94 13.39
C VAL A 47 10.73 12.38 14.29
N GLY A 48 10.74 12.80 15.55
CA GLY A 48 11.71 12.35 16.54
C GLY A 48 11.13 11.37 17.56
N PHE A 49 11.67 10.16 17.59
CA PHE A 49 11.42 9.13 18.59
C PHE A 49 12.32 9.36 19.81
N THR A 50 11.83 9.02 21.00
CA THR A 50 12.54 9.29 22.25
C THR A 50 12.43 8.09 23.16
N GLY A 51 13.54 7.67 23.74
CA GLY A 51 13.65 6.45 24.53
C GLY A 51 15.10 5.94 24.51
N ASP A 52 15.27 4.68 24.87
CA ASP A 52 16.55 3.98 24.74
C ASP A 52 16.99 3.88 23.26
N ASP A 53 16.02 3.84 22.33
CA ASP A 53 16.20 3.79 20.88
C ASP A 53 15.77 5.12 20.22
N ALA A 54 16.40 6.21 20.65
CA ALA A 54 16.09 7.53 20.09
C ALA A 54 16.59 7.66 18.65
N MET A 55 15.68 7.82 17.71
CA MET A 55 15.98 8.07 16.29
C MET A 55 15.14 9.21 15.71
N THR A 56 15.54 9.69 14.54
CA THR A 56 14.87 10.75 13.79
C THR A 56 14.58 10.28 12.38
N VAL A 57 13.36 10.51 11.91
CA VAL A 57 12.90 10.14 10.56
C VAL A 57 12.54 11.41 9.78
N ALA A 58 13.16 11.61 8.62
CA ALA A 58 12.81 12.70 7.71
C ALA A 58 11.51 12.35 6.95
N VAL A 59 10.52 13.25 6.99
CA VAL A 59 9.23 13.06 6.33
C VAL A 59 9.14 14.01 5.14
N PRO A 60 8.92 13.50 3.90
CA PRO A 60 8.79 14.35 2.73
C PRO A 60 7.53 15.23 2.78
N SER A 61 7.46 16.25 1.94
CA SER A 61 6.30 17.15 1.84
C SER A 61 5.02 16.48 1.32
N GLN A 62 5.16 15.28 0.73
CA GLN A 62 4.06 14.43 0.27
C GLN A 62 4.40 12.98 0.59
N PHE A 63 3.41 12.22 1.05
CA PHE A 63 3.51 10.80 1.36
C PHE A 63 2.12 10.16 1.24
N GLU A 64 2.07 8.84 1.10
CA GLU A 64 0.84 8.06 1.16
C GLU A 64 0.48 7.85 2.64
N LEU A 65 -0.76 8.17 3.03
CA LEU A 65 -1.26 8.03 4.41
C LEU A 65 -2.41 7.03 4.41
N GLU A 66 -2.31 6.02 5.25
CA GLU A 66 -3.35 5.02 5.43
C GLU A 66 -3.79 4.98 6.91
N VAL A 67 -5.09 4.86 7.12
CA VAL A 67 -5.69 4.75 8.45
C VAL A 67 -6.67 3.59 8.41
N GLU A 68 -6.37 2.54 9.17
CA GLU A 68 -7.17 1.31 9.20
C GLU A 68 -7.77 1.11 10.60
N TYR A 69 -9.01 0.64 10.66
CA TYR A 69 -9.68 0.26 11.90
C TYR A 69 -10.26 -1.14 11.74
N GLU A 70 -9.88 -2.05 12.63
CA GLU A 70 -10.43 -3.40 12.69
C GLU A 70 -11.01 -3.67 14.08
N GLU A 71 -12.18 -4.30 14.13
CA GLU A 71 -12.87 -4.67 15.36
C GLU A 71 -13.26 -6.14 15.29
N SER A 72 -12.96 -6.87 16.36
CA SER A 72 -13.31 -8.26 16.59
C SER A 72 -14.07 -8.41 17.91
N ASP A 73 -14.52 -9.64 18.24
CA ASP A 73 -15.18 -9.92 19.52
C ASP A 73 -14.27 -9.67 20.74
N ASP A 74 -12.95 -9.72 20.56
CA ASP A 74 -11.96 -9.69 21.64
C ASP A 74 -11.11 -8.40 21.66
N GLU A 75 -10.97 -7.71 20.51
CA GLU A 75 -10.07 -6.55 20.35
C GLU A 75 -10.56 -5.55 19.30
N ALA A 76 -10.15 -4.29 19.47
CA ALA A 76 -10.30 -3.26 18.44
C ALA A 76 -8.93 -2.58 18.23
N GLU A 77 -8.51 -2.46 16.97
CA GLU A 77 -7.24 -1.90 16.54
C GLU A 77 -7.46 -0.68 15.63
N LEU A 78 -6.61 0.34 15.79
CA LEU A 78 -6.54 1.51 14.91
C LEU A 78 -5.08 1.65 14.49
N GLU A 79 -4.81 1.42 13.21
CA GLU A 79 -3.48 1.52 12.60
C GLU A 79 -3.39 2.82 11.79
N VAL A 80 -2.24 3.49 11.87
CA VAL A 80 -1.94 4.70 11.07
C VAL A 80 -0.57 4.50 10.45
N GLU A 81 -0.52 4.43 9.12
CA GLU A 81 0.67 4.11 8.34
C GLU A 81 1.00 5.27 7.40
N LEU A 82 2.28 5.60 7.29
CA LEU A 82 2.77 6.57 6.31
C LEU A 82 3.84 5.89 5.46
N GLU A 83 3.71 5.97 4.14
CA GLU A 83 4.65 5.38 3.19
C GLU A 83 5.15 6.42 2.18
N TRP A 84 6.44 6.34 1.87
CA TRP A 84 7.06 7.14 0.81
C TRP A 84 8.28 6.43 0.22
N PRO A 85 8.58 6.65 -1.07
CA PRO A 85 9.77 6.07 -1.70
C PRO A 85 11.07 6.69 -1.18
N LEU A 86 12.12 5.86 -1.14
CA LEU A 86 13.50 6.26 -0.85
C LEU A 86 14.36 6.11 -2.12
N VAL A 87 15.18 7.12 -2.41
CA VAL A 87 16.18 7.10 -3.49
C VAL A 87 17.54 7.36 -2.86
N ASP A 88 18.48 6.43 -3.02
CA ASP A 88 19.81 6.47 -2.39
C ASP A 88 19.77 6.67 -0.86
N GLY A 89 18.72 6.17 -0.20
CA GLY A 89 18.52 6.31 1.25
C GLY A 89 17.95 7.67 1.68
N GLU A 90 17.62 8.55 0.75
CA GLU A 90 16.98 9.84 1.00
C GLU A 90 15.51 9.81 0.52
N PRO A 91 14.56 10.46 1.21
CA PRO A 91 13.17 10.49 0.78
C PRO A 91 13.03 11.21 -0.57
N GLU A 92 12.34 10.57 -1.52
CA GLU A 92 12.06 11.19 -2.81
C GLU A 92 11.00 12.29 -2.63
N VAL A 93 11.37 13.53 -2.94
CA VAL A 93 10.42 14.66 -2.95
C VAL A 93 9.67 14.68 -4.28
N VAL A 94 8.48 14.08 -4.31
CA VAL A 94 7.55 14.34 -5.40
C VAL A 94 6.98 15.76 -5.20
N ASP A 95 7.12 16.62 -6.22
CA ASP A 95 6.53 17.95 -6.22
C ASP A 95 5.02 17.83 -6.53
N ALA A 96 4.19 18.53 -5.77
CA ALA A 96 2.72 18.42 -5.73
C ALA A 96 1.96 18.78 -7.02
N SER A 97 2.61 18.86 -8.17
CA SER A 97 1.95 19.10 -9.46
C SER A 97 1.42 17.84 -10.14
N ASP A 98 1.73 16.63 -9.66
CA ASP A 98 1.42 15.37 -10.39
C ASP A 98 0.43 14.41 -9.67
N GLY A 99 -0.10 14.78 -8.49
CA GLY A 99 -0.84 13.85 -7.62
C GLY A 99 -2.25 14.26 -7.22
N ALA A 100 -2.94 15.08 -8.02
CA ALA A 100 -4.33 15.44 -7.73
C ALA A 100 -5.28 14.60 -8.58
N ASP A 101 -5.71 13.44 -8.08
CA ASP A 101 -7.00 12.80 -8.40
C ASP A 101 -7.17 11.54 -7.51
N ALA A 102 -7.46 11.75 -6.23
CA ALA A 102 -8.08 10.74 -5.38
C ALA A 102 -9.40 11.32 -4.90
N GLU A 103 -10.43 11.17 -5.72
CA GLU A 103 -11.80 11.52 -5.35
C GLU A 103 -12.32 10.49 -4.33
N ASP A 104 -12.38 10.99 -3.10
CA ASP A 104 -13.19 10.56 -1.97
C ASP A 104 -14.56 10.02 -2.39
N GLU A 105 -14.83 8.74 -2.14
CA GLU A 105 -16.20 8.22 -2.04
C GLU A 105 -16.28 7.26 -0.85
N ALA A 106 -16.31 7.87 0.34
CA ALA A 106 -16.89 7.25 1.51
C ALA A 106 -18.40 7.06 1.29
N ALA A 107 -18.83 5.83 1.01
CA ALA A 107 -20.23 5.44 1.07
C ALA A 107 -20.40 4.24 2.00
N ALA A 108 -20.93 4.55 3.18
CA ALA A 108 -21.57 3.61 4.08
C ALA A 108 -22.72 2.89 3.36
N ASP A 109 -22.88 1.58 3.58
CA ASP A 109 -24.16 0.92 3.33
C ASP A 109 -24.51 -0.02 4.49
N THR A 110 -25.41 0.48 5.33
CA THR A 110 -26.17 -0.29 6.30
C THR A 110 -27.27 -1.06 5.57
N ALA A 111 -27.40 -2.34 5.92
CA ALA A 111 -28.44 -3.29 5.51
C ALA A 111 -29.85 -2.71 5.35
N ASP A 112 -30.61 -3.22 4.37
CA ASP A 112 -31.87 -3.94 4.63
C ASP A 112 -32.39 -4.68 3.39
N ASP A 113 -32.77 -5.94 3.60
CA ASP A 113 -33.31 -6.89 2.65
C ASP A 113 -34.82 -6.66 2.46
N ALA A 114 -35.26 -6.31 1.24
CA ALA A 114 -36.66 -6.45 0.85
C ALA A 114 -36.83 -6.57 -0.66
N ALA A 115 -37.27 -7.75 -1.08
CA ALA A 115 -37.61 -8.13 -2.45
C ALA A 115 -38.74 -7.28 -3.07
N ALA A 116 -38.59 -6.92 -4.35
CA ALA A 116 -39.69 -6.91 -5.33
C ALA A 116 -39.16 -6.78 -6.77
N ASP A 117 -39.33 -7.89 -7.51
CA ASP A 117 -39.71 -8.01 -8.92
C ASP A 117 -40.02 -6.69 -9.66
N THR A 118 -39.30 -6.38 -10.74
CA THR A 118 -39.88 -5.76 -11.95
C THR A 118 -38.95 -5.84 -13.16
N GLU A 119 -39.61 -5.99 -14.29
CA GLU A 119 -39.13 -6.48 -15.58
C GLU A 119 -38.21 -5.54 -16.36
N ALA A 120 -37.48 -6.16 -17.28
CA ALA A 120 -36.59 -5.57 -18.26
C ALA A 120 -37.25 -4.46 -19.11
N VAL A 121 -36.51 -3.38 -19.32
CA VAL A 121 -36.63 -2.55 -20.53
C VAL A 121 -35.26 -2.38 -21.16
N ASP A 122 -35.13 -3.00 -22.32
CA ASP A 122 -34.07 -2.87 -23.30
C ASP A 122 -34.42 -1.65 -24.18
N ALA A 123 -33.57 -0.62 -24.23
CA ALA A 123 -33.53 0.33 -25.34
C ALA A 123 -32.36 1.33 -25.22
N GLU A 124 -31.31 0.99 -25.96
CA GLU A 124 -30.73 1.83 -27.01
C GLU A 124 -29.91 3.08 -26.61
N ALA A 125 -28.64 2.98 -26.99
CA ALA A 125 -27.63 4.01 -26.97
C ALA A 125 -28.02 5.27 -27.77
N LEU A 126 -27.55 6.42 -27.30
CA LEU A 126 -27.31 7.59 -28.13
C LEU A 126 -25.88 8.07 -27.93
N ASP A 127 -25.15 8.02 -29.04
CA ASP A 127 -23.78 8.48 -29.23
C ASP A 127 -23.60 9.96 -28.90
N VAL A 128 -22.60 10.27 -28.09
CA VAL A 128 -21.94 11.58 -28.05
C VAL A 128 -20.43 11.39 -28.18
N GLU A 129 -19.95 11.36 -29.42
CA GLU A 129 -18.53 11.53 -29.72
C GLU A 129 -18.13 12.99 -29.44
N GLY A 130 -17.16 13.23 -28.56
CA GLY A 130 -16.59 14.57 -28.44
C GLY A 130 -15.73 14.94 -27.23
N VAL A 131 -14.90 14.05 -26.66
CA VAL A 131 -13.66 14.46 -25.94
C VAL A 131 -12.56 13.44 -26.25
N VAL A 132 -11.55 13.89 -26.99
CA VAL A 132 -10.32 13.14 -27.26
C VAL A 132 -9.40 13.33 -26.05
N GLY A 133 -9.58 12.48 -25.04
CA GLY A 133 -8.54 12.12 -24.07
C GLY A 133 -7.95 10.79 -24.55
N ILE A 134 -6.63 10.69 -24.61
CA ILE A 134 -5.92 9.49 -25.08
C ILE A 134 -6.07 8.41 -23.98
N ALA A 135 -7.22 7.76 -23.92
CA ALA A 135 -7.43 6.60 -23.08
C ALA A 135 -6.46 5.51 -23.54
N ALA A 136 -5.61 5.05 -22.63
CA ALA A 136 -4.86 3.82 -22.79
C ALA A 136 -5.82 2.72 -23.30
N PRO A 137 -5.39 1.80 -24.19
CA PRO A 137 -6.28 0.80 -24.75
C PRO A 137 -6.94 0.03 -23.60
N ALA A 138 -8.28 -0.02 -23.59
CA ALA A 138 -9.03 -0.75 -22.59
C ALA A 138 -8.47 -2.18 -22.47
N SER A 139 -7.90 -2.49 -21.31
CA SER A 139 -7.28 -3.78 -21.03
C SER A 139 -8.30 -4.90 -21.24
N LYS A 140 -7.90 -5.97 -21.94
CA LYS A 140 -8.73 -7.18 -22.12
C LYS A 140 -8.70 -8.11 -20.92
N ALA A 141 -8.17 -7.65 -19.79
CA ALA A 141 -7.98 -8.41 -18.58
C ALA A 141 -8.41 -7.59 -17.37
N GLN A 142 -8.93 -8.28 -16.36
CA GLN A 142 -9.39 -7.70 -15.10
C GLN A 142 -8.66 -8.36 -13.93
N PHE A 143 -8.28 -7.56 -12.94
CA PHE A 143 -7.81 -8.07 -11.67
C PHE A 143 -8.98 -8.51 -10.80
N GLU A 144 -8.88 -9.72 -10.28
CA GLU A 144 -9.82 -10.29 -9.32
C GLU A 144 -9.10 -10.48 -7.99
N LEU A 145 -9.63 -9.86 -6.93
CA LEU A 145 -9.19 -10.06 -5.57
C LEU A 145 -10.13 -11.06 -4.88
N TYR A 146 -9.59 -12.15 -4.34
CA TYR A 146 -10.38 -13.23 -3.76
C TYR A 146 -9.71 -13.85 -2.54
N GLN A 147 -10.50 -14.45 -1.65
CA GLN A 147 -9.99 -15.28 -0.56
C GLN A 147 -9.98 -16.75 -1.00
N ASP A 148 -8.87 -17.44 -0.76
CA ASP A 148 -8.71 -18.84 -1.14
C ASP A 148 -9.22 -19.81 -0.04
N ARG A 149 -8.96 -21.11 -0.22
CA ARG A 149 -9.40 -22.14 0.74
C ARG A 149 -8.60 -22.17 2.03
N ALA A 150 -7.43 -21.54 2.06
CA ALA A 150 -6.57 -21.40 3.24
C ALA A 150 -6.90 -20.11 4.02
N SER A 151 -7.96 -19.40 3.65
CA SER A 151 -8.33 -18.10 4.21
C SER A 151 -7.31 -16.99 3.89
N GLU A 152 -6.44 -17.19 2.91
CA GLU A 152 -5.49 -16.19 2.43
C GLU A 152 -6.12 -15.37 1.31
N TRP A 153 -5.86 -14.08 1.31
CA TRP A 153 -6.20 -13.16 0.24
C TRP A 153 -5.19 -13.25 -0.89
N ARG A 154 -5.68 -13.33 -2.12
CA ARG A 154 -4.87 -13.41 -3.33
C ARG A 154 -5.50 -12.56 -4.41
N TRP A 155 -4.68 -12.10 -5.35
CA TRP A 155 -5.18 -11.48 -6.57
C TRP A 155 -4.74 -12.26 -7.79
N ARG A 156 -5.53 -12.18 -8.87
CA ARG A 156 -5.17 -12.73 -10.17
C ARG A 156 -5.64 -11.83 -11.29
N LEU A 157 -4.88 -11.80 -12.38
CA LEU A 157 -5.26 -11.11 -13.61
C LEU A 157 -5.88 -12.12 -14.57
N VAL A 158 -7.16 -11.94 -14.88
CA VAL A 158 -7.93 -12.83 -15.76
C VAL A 158 -8.17 -12.14 -17.08
N HIS A 159 -7.69 -12.74 -18.17
CA HIS A 159 -7.99 -12.28 -19.52
C HIS A 159 -9.45 -12.63 -19.87
N ASN A 160 -10.07 -11.88 -20.79
CA ASN A 160 -11.48 -12.05 -21.16
C ASN A 160 -11.86 -13.44 -21.73
N ASN A 161 -10.87 -14.27 -22.06
CA ASN A 161 -11.06 -15.66 -22.48
C ASN A 161 -11.09 -16.64 -21.29
N GLY A 162 -11.02 -16.13 -20.05
CA GLY A 162 -11.03 -16.89 -18.81
C GLY A 162 -9.65 -17.40 -18.36
N ASN A 163 -8.58 -17.13 -19.10
CA ASN A 163 -7.24 -17.57 -18.73
C ASN A 163 -6.63 -16.61 -17.70
N ILE A 164 -6.03 -17.19 -16.66
CA ILE A 164 -5.20 -16.45 -15.71
C ILE A 164 -3.86 -16.16 -16.40
N ILE A 165 -3.47 -14.89 -16.43
CA ILE A 165 -2.23 -14.43 -17.07
C ILE A 165 -1.18 -13.93 -16.06
N ALA A 166 -1.61 -13.58 -14.85
CA ALA A 166 -0.74 -13.29 -13.71
C ALA A 166 -1.48 -13.59 -12.40
N ASP A 167 -0.75 -13.86 -11.34
CA ASP A 167 -1.27 -14.03 -9.98
C ASP A 167 -0.29 -13.46 -8.97
N SER A 168 -0.73 -13.32 -7.72
CA SER A 168 0.07 -12.75 -6.64
C SER A 168 1.31 -13.58 -6.29
N GLY A 169 1.40 -14.85 -6.67
CA GLY A 169 2.45 -15.80 -6.25
C GLY A 169 2.33 -16.21 -4.77
N GLU A 170 1.99 -15.26 -3.91
CA GLU A 170 1.92 -15.39 -2.46
C GLU A 170 0.48 -15.17 -1.96
N GLY A 171 0.20 -15.66 -0.75
CA GLY A 171 -1.05 -15.45 -0.04
C GLY A 171 -0.87 -14.39 1.05
N TYR A 172 -1.82 -13.47 1.15
CA TYR A 172 -1.82 -12.41 2.17
C TYR A 172 -2.80 -12.74 3.29
N SER A 173 -2.48 -12.38 4.51
CA SER A 173 -3.37 -12.56 5.67
C SER A 173 -4.60 -11.63 5.60
N ARG A 174 -4.43 -10.41 5.08
CA ARG A 174 -5.46 -9.36 5.03
C ARG A 174 -5.80 -8.95 3.57
N LYS A 175 -7.07 -8.56 3.33
CA LYS A 175 -7.57 -8.11 2.00
C LYS A 175 -6.88 -6.84 1.54
N ALA A 176 -6.65 -5.91 2.46
CA ALA A 176 -6.01 -4.63 2.20
C ALA A 176 -4.58 -4.85 1.70
N THR A 177 -3.78 -5.67 2.39
CA THR A 177 -2.41 -6.01 1.97
C THR A 177 -2.37 -6.62 0.56
N ALA A 178 -3.31 -7.52 0.24
CA ALA A 178 -3.42 -8.06 -1.12
C ALA A 178 -3.80 -7.02 -2.17
N ARG A 179 -4.59 -6.00 -1.81
CA ARG A 179 -4.91 -4.86 -2.67
C ARG A 179 -3.69 -3.94 -2.87
N LYS A 180 -2.95 -3.62 -1.81
CA LYS A 180 -1.71 -2.83 -1.90
C LYS A 180 -0.68 -3.51 -2.80
N GLY A 181 -0.47 -4.82 -2.62
CA GLY A 181 0.40 -5.62 -3.48
C GLY A 181 -0.04 -5.59 -4.95
N LEU A 182 -1.36 -5.63 -5.19
CA LEU A 182 -1.92 -5.48 -6.52
C LEU A 182 -1.65 -4.08 -7.11
N GLU A 183 -1.91 -3.01 -6.35
CA GLU A 183 -1.70 -1.62 -6.78
C GLU A 183 -0.22 -1.33 -7.08
N SER A 184 0.70 -1.89 -6.28
CA SER A 184 2.14 -1.85 -6.54
C SER A 184 2.50 -2.52 -7.88
N VAL A 185 1.93 -3.70 -8.17
CA VAL A 185 2.13 -4.34 -9.48
C VAL A 185 1.57 -3.48 -10.61
N MET A 186 0.40 -2.86 -10.46
CA MET A 186 -0.14 -1.96 -11.50
C MET A 186 0.79 -0.77 -11.76
N ARG A 187 1.36 -0.18 -10.70
CA ARG A 187 2.28 0.96 -10.78
C ARG A 187 3.58 0.57 -11.50
N ASN A 188 4.18 -0.55 -11.13
CA ASN A 188 5.50 -0.96 -11.59
C ASN A 188 5.49 -1.74 -12.92
N ALA A 189 4.48 -2.56 -13.19
CA ALA A 189 4.46 -3.46 -14.35
C ALA A 189 4.48 -2.71 -15.68
N SER A 190 3.97 -1.48 -15.74
CA SER A 190 3.95 -0.67 -16.96
C SER A 190 5.36 -0.25 -17.42
N GLY A 191 6.31 -0.10 -16.49
CA GLY A 191 7.69 0.34 -16.76
C GLY A 191 8.77 -0.72 -16.57
N ALA A 192 8.41 -1.91 -16.07
CA ALA A 192 9.37 -2.97 -15.75
C ALA A 192 10.06 -3.56 -16.99
N SER A 193 11.37 -3.79 -16.90
CA SER A 193 12.16 -4.47 -17.93
C SER A 193 12.16 -5.98 -17.74
N VAL A 194 12.10 -6.74 -18.85
CA VAL A 194 12.20 -8.20 -18.82
C VAL A 194 13.66 -8.63 -18.80
N VAL A 195 14.02 -9.52 -17.85
CA VAL A 195 15.34 -10.16 -17.76
C VAL A 195 15.15 -11.66 -18.02
N GLU A 196 15.96 -12.21 -18.92
CA GLU A 196 16.01 -13.66 -19.18
C GLU A 196 17.19 -14.25 -18.41
N ASP A 197 16.91 -15.04 -17.37
CA ASP A 197 17.92 -15.87 -16.72
C ASP A 197 18.18 -17.10 -17.59
N VAL A 198 19.42 -17.24 -18.05
CA VAL A 198 19.90 -18.39 -18.82
C VAL A 198 20.85 -19.17 -17.94
N ASP A 199 20.36 -20.28 -17.38
CA ASP A 199 21.16 -21.31 -16.72
C ASP A 199 22.26 -21.91 -17.63
#